data_AF-A0A9N9U743-F1
#
_entry.id   AF-A0A9N9U743-F1
#
_cell.length_a   1.000
_cell.length_b   1.000
_cell.length_c   1.000
_cell.angle_alpha   90.00
_cell.angle_beta   90.00
_cell.angle_gamma   90.00
#
_symmetry.space_group_name_H-M   'P 1'
#
loop_
_entity.id
_entity.type
_entity.pdbx_description
1 polymer ?
#
loop_
_entity_poly.entity_id
_entity_poly.type
_entity_poly.pdbx_seq_one_letter_code
_entity_poly.pdbx_strand_id
1 'polypeptide(L)'
;MHTYIYAVSDCYQAVFRSLVSTQFWRTSAAGLGLLVTGKGYPDLLTWSFLHIIQRSNPNVPILVLVDYDPDGVNILRCYRWGLSRLPSPKYLKAHWIGIKTRHILGSHNSQPVQSSLERITHQEQAHSSRGGDSVGDSISSTSCREPSAQLSVRDRQLVRGTLRRIQSIVTTDDSSQEVAEMRYELQKMLMLGVKAEIQWLDDGGSLTGWLEREIILCLGPE
;
A
#
# COMPACT_ATOMS: atom_id res chain seq x y z
N MET A 1 21.60 -16.79 -11.55
CA MET A 1 21.09 -16.00 -10.42
C MET A 1 19.59 -15.95 -10.55
N HIS A 2 18.86 -16.59 -9.64
CA HIS A 2 17.40 -16.57 -9.65
C HIS A 2 16.99 -15.66 -8.51
N THR A 3 16.66 -14.42 -8.87
CA THR A 3 15.91 -13.52 -8.02
C THR A 3 14.57 -14.21 -7.74
N TYR A 4 14.15 -14.28 -6.48
CA TYR A 4 12.79 -14.72 -6.13
C TYR A 4 12.12 -13.58 -5.38
N ILE A 5 11.03 -13.10 -5.94
CA ILE A 5 10.20 -12.04 -5.39
C ILE A 5 9.00 -12.70 -4.69
N TYR A 6 8.90 -12.48 -3.38
CA TYR A 6 7.77 -12.89 -2.53
C TYR A 6 6.89 -11.68 -2.25
N ALA A 7 5.57 -11.84 -2.20
CA ALA A 7 4.69 -10.89 -1.53
C ALA A 7 3.40 -11.53 -1.04
N VAL A 8 3.22 -11.55 0.28
CA VAL A 8 1.95 -11.82 0.96
C VAL A 8 1.20 -10.49 1.10
N SER A 9 -0.06 -10.43 0.65
CA SER A 9 -1.03 -9.42 1.06
C SER A 9 -2.34 -10.07 1.45
N ASP A 10 -2.86 -9.62 2.58
CA ASP A 10 -4.20 -9.85 3.10
C ASP A 10 -5.28 -9.37 2.12
N CYS A 11 -6.50 -9.93 2.23
CA CYS A 11 -7.77 -9.62 1.54
C CYS A 11 -7.85 -9.48 -0.01
N TYR A 12 -6.77 -9.29 -0.77
CA TYR A 12 -6.85 -9.07 -2.21
C TYR A 12 -6.82 -10.35 -3.05
N GLN A 13 -7.84 -11.19 -2.92
CA GLN A 13 -8.02 -12.28 -3.89
C GLN A 13 -7.98 -11.76 -5.32
N ALA A 14 -8.48 -10.55 -5.60
CA ALA A 14 -8.43 -9.94 -6.92
C ALA A 14 -6.99 -9.67 -7.39
N VAL A 15 -6.18 -8.96 -6.59
CA VAL A 15 -4.75 -8.68 -6.93
C VAL A 15 -3.98 -9.97 -7.08
N PHE A 16 -4.10 -10.92 -6.14
CA PHE A 16 -3.40 -12.19 -6.23
C PHE A 16 -3.83 -12.98 -7.47
N ARG A 17 -5.14 -13.06 -7.76
CA ARG A 17 -5.66 -13.72 -8.98
C ARG A 17 -5.17 -13.03 -10.24
N SER A 18 -5.08 -11.70 -10.24
CA SER A 18 -4.56 -10.90 -11.36
C SER A 18 -3.07 -11.19 -11.60
N LEU A 19 -2.24 -11.12 -10.56
CA LEU A 19 -0.83 -11.51 -10.65
C LEU A 19 -0.66 -12.97 -11.11
N VAL A 20 -1.59 -13.84 -10.71
CA VAL A 20 -1.55 -15.24 -11.11
C VAL A 20 -1.94 -15.44 -12.57
N SER A 21 -2.97 -14.75 -13.04
CA SER A 21 -3.43 -14.84 -14.44
C SER A 21 -2.39 -14.30 -15.42
N THR A 22 -1.64 -13.27 -15.03
CA THR A 22 -0.53 -12.72 -15.82
C THR A 22 0.77 -13.51 -15.67
N GLN A 23 0.78 -14.58 -14.87
CA GLN A 23 1.96 -15.38 -14.53
C GLN A 23 3.13 -14.51 -14.04
N PHE A 24 2.84 -13.49 -13.21
CA PHE A 24 3.80 -12.48 -12.80
C PHE A 24 5.11 -13.06 -12.24
N TRP A 25 5.01 -14.19 -11.52
CA TRP A 25 6.17 -14.92 -10.97
C TRP A 25 7.15 -15.47 -12.01
N ARG A 26 6.77 -15.51 -13.29
CA ARG A 26 7.58 -15.95 -14.43
C ARG A 26 7.91 -14.82 -15.39
N THR A 27 7.00 -13.87 -15.55
CA THR A 27 7.04 -12.85 -16.60
C THR A 27 7.59 -11.50 -16.12
N SER A 28 7.70 -11.30 -14.81
CA SER A 28 8.16 -10.03 -14.23
C SER A 28 9.56 -9.64 -14.71
N ALA A 29 9.71 -8.39 -15.13
CA ALA A 29 11.01 -7.81 -15.48
C ALA A 29 11.97 -7.72 -14.28
N ALA A 30 11.43 -7.75 -13.05
CA ALA A 30 12.23 -7.79 -11.83
C ALA A 30 12.84 -9.19 -11.55
N GLY A 31 12.48 -10.20 -12.35
CA GLY A 31 13.00 -11.55 -12.28
C GLY A 31 11.95 -12.59 -11.90
N LEU A 32 12.41 -13.84 -11.75
CA LEU A 32 11.54 -14.93 -11.29
C LEU A 32 11.04 -14.67 -9.86
N GLY A 33 9.98 -15.37 -9.46
CA GLY A 33 9.38 -15.16 -8.16
C GLY A 33 8.62 -16.36 -7.64
N LEU A 34 8.18 -16.23 -6.39
CA LEU A 34 7.24 -17.15 -5.77
C LEU A 34 6.16 -16.33 -5.09
N LEU A 35 4.94 -16.39 -5.65
CA LEU A 35 3.79 -15.76 -5.03
C LEU A 35 3.26 -16.64 -3.89
N VAL A 36 3.11 -16.03 -2.72
CA VAL A 36 2.55 -16.67 -1.52
C VAL A 36 1.41 -15.79 -1.05
N THR A 37 0.23 -16.35 -0.83
CA THR A 37 -0.91 -15.61 -0.28
C THR A 37 -1.19 -16.04 1.15
N GLY A 38 -1.39 -15.07 2.02
CA GLY A 38 -2.01 -15.25 3.33
C GLY A 38 -3.43 -14.68 3.31
N LYS A 39 -4.28 -15.08 4.25
CA LYS A 39 -5.64 -14.54 4.43
C LYS A 39 -5.67 -13.49 5.55
N GLY A 40 -4.55 -12.79 5.76
CA GLY A 40 -4.35 -12.19 7.06
C GLY A 40 -2.95 -11.73 7.41
N TYR A 41 -2.90 -11.34 8.67
CA TYR A 41 -1.83 -11.70 9.59
C TYR A 41 -1.28 -13.10 9.33
N PRO A 42 0.05 -13.31 9.39
CA PRO A 42 0.66 -14.62 9.18
C PRO A 42 0.19 -15.61 10.24
N ASP A 43 -0.21 -16.80 9.81
CA ASP A 43 -0.28 -17.95 10.70
C ASP A 43 1.13 -18.54 10.96
N LEU A 44 1.23 -19.44 11.93
CA LEU A 44 2.50 -20.05 12.31
C LEU A 44 3.14 -20.84 11.17
N LEU A 45 2.34 -21.47 10.30
CA LEU A 45 2.82 -22.29 9.19
C LEU A 45 3.44 -21.42 8.10
N THR A 46 2.74 -20.38 7.68
CA THR A 46 3.19 -19.39 6.70
C THR A 46 4.46 -18.72 7.19
N TRP A 47 4.50 -18.28 8.45
CA TRP A 47 5.69 -17.66 9.01
C TRP A 47 6.89 -18.64 9.07
N SER A 48 6.66 -19.89 9.49
CA SER A 48 7.70 -20.92 9.54
C SER A 48 8.24 -21.26 8.15
N PHE A 49 7.36 -21.35 7.15
CA PHE A 49 7.72 -21.59 5.75
C PHE A 49 8.62 -20.46 5.21
N LEU A 50 8.24 -19.20 5.41
CA LEU A 50 9.05 -18.05 5.00
C LEU A 50 10.39 -18.01 5.74
N HIS A 51 10.41 -18.39 7.02
CA HIS A 51 11.65 -18.47 7.79
C HIS A 51 12.60 -19.55 7.27
N ILE A 52 12.08 -20.71 6.86
CA ILE A 52 12.88 -21.77 6.21
C ILE A 52 13.45 -21.27 4.89
N ILE A 53 12.63 -20.61 4.06
CA ILE A 53 13.07 -20.02 2.79
C ILE A 53 14.23 -19.04 2.99
N GLN A 54 14.08 -18.09 3.91
CA GLN A 54 15.11 -17.10 4.20
C GLN A 54 16.40 -17.76 4.69
N ARG A 55 16.30 -18.78 5.53
CA ARG A 55 17.47 -19.50 6.05
C ARG A 55 18.19 -20.29 4.94
N SER A 56 17.44 -20.88 4.03
CA SER A 56 17.99 -21.63 2.89
C SER A 56 18.50 -20.73 1.78
N ASN A 57 17.92 -19.54 1.61
CA ASN A 57 18.26 -18.59 0.55
C ASN A 57 18.39 -17.16 1.12
N PRO A 58 19.48 -16.82 1.84
CA PRO A 58 19.60 -15.54 2.55
C PRO A 58 19.63 -14.29 1.65
N ASN A 59 20.03 -14.46 0.39
CA ASN A 59 20.11 -13.38 -0.59
C ASN A 59 18.77 -13.10 -1.28
N VAL A 60 17.76 -13.91 -0.99
CA VAL A 60 16.47 -13.82 -1.63
C VAL A 60 15.56 -12.92 -0.79
N PRO A 61 15.13 -11.76 -1.32
CA PRO A 61 14.36 -10.81 -0.56
C PRO A 61 12.94 -11.32 -0.34
N ILE A 62 12.49 -11.29 0.91
CA ILE A 62 11.07 -11.42 1.20
C ILE A 62 10.47 -10.03 1.03
N LEU A 63 9.48 -9.89 0.16
CA LEU A 63 8.68 -8.66 0.10
C LEU A 63 7.29 -8.98 0.66
N VAL A 64 6.60 -7.96 1.11
CA VAL A 64 5.25 -8.07 1.65
C VAL A 64 4.46 -6.92 1.05
N LEU A 65 3.44 -7.28 0.28
CA LEU A 65 2.54 -6.33 -0.34
C LEU A 65 1.45 -6.01 0.69
N VAL A 66 1.30 -4.76 1.13
CA VAL A 66 0.22 -4.38 2.05
C VAL A 66 -0.29 -2.98 1.75
N ASP A 67 -1.54 -2.74 2.16
CA ASP A 67 -2.20 -1.45 2.04
C ASP A 67 -1.50 -0.35 2.81
N TYR A 68 -1.73 0.88 2.37
CA TYR A 68 -1.35 2.08 3.10
C TYR A 68 -2.40 2.36 4.17
N ASP A 69 -2.49 1.50 5.17
CA ASP A 69 -3.39 1.65 6.30
C ASP A 69 -2.79 1.10 7.61
N PRO A 70 -3.41 1.33 8.77
CA PRO A 70 -2.85 0.90 10.05
C PRO A 70 -2.77 -0.62 10.22
N ASP A 71 -3.68 -1.36 9.59
CA ASP A 71 -3.75 -2.82 9.68
C ASP A 71 -2.69 -3.47 8.78
N GLY A 72 -2.53 -3.00 7.55
CA GLY A 72 -1.47 -3.37 6.60
C GLY A 72 -0.08 -3.24 7.21
N VAL A 73 0.23 -2.09 7.84
CA VAL A 73 1.51 -1.92 8.54
C VAL A 73 1.65 -2.87 9.74
N ASN A 74 0.56 -3.19 10.43
CA ASN A 74 0.60 -4.15 11.54
C ASN A 74 0.79 -5.60 11.04
N ILE A 75 0.24 -5.95 9.88
CA ILE A 75 0.46 -7.23 9.19
C ILE A 75 1.95 -7.36 8.82
N LEU A 76 2.53 -6.35 8.17
CA LEU A 76 3.96 -6.30 7.87
C LEU A 76 4.81 -6.51 9.13
N ARG A 77 4.49 -5.80 10.23
CA ARG A 77 5.16 -5.98 11.52
C ARG A 77 5.09 -7.44 12.00
N CYS A 78 3.95 -8.09 11.86
CA CYS A 78 3.78 -9.50 12.23
C CYS A 78 4.55 -10.46 11.33
N TYR A 79 4.69 -10.18 10.03
CA TYR A 79 5.60 -10.95 9.17
C TYR A 79 7.05 -10.82 9.64
N ARG A 80 7.49 -9.60 9.94
CA ARG A 80 8.88 -9.35 10.35
C ARG A 80 9.24 -10.00 11.68
N TRP A 81 8.49 -9.77 12.75
CA TRP A 81 8.87 -10.23 14.10
C TRP A 81 8.03 -11.40 14.63
N GLY A 82 7.14 -11.95 13.80
CA GLY A 82 6.22 -13.00 14.21
C GLY A 82 5.15 -12.52 15.18
N LEU A 83 4.41 -13.49 15.74
CA LEU A 83 3.57 -13.28 16.91
C LEU A 83 4.46 -13.27 18.15
N SER A 84 4.10 -12.51 19.19
CA SER A 84 4.90 -12.22 20.41
C SER A 84 5.31 -13.44 21.29
N ARG A 85 5.30 -14.66 20.76
CA ARG A 85 5.47 -15.93 21.48
C ARG A 85 6.68 -16.76 21.02
N LEU A 86 7.56 -16.23 20.16
CA LEU A 86 8.71 -16.97 19.66
C LEU A 86 9.92 -16.84 20.61
N PRO A 87 10.56 -17.96 21.03
CA PRO A 87 11.56 -18.00 22.10
C PRO A 87 12.98 -17.51 21.70
N SER A 88 13.16 -17.02 20.47
CA SER A 88 14.45 -16.50 19.98
C SER A 88 14.20 -15.28 19.08
N PRO A 89 15.11 -14.29 19.01
CA PRO A 89 14.95 -13.13 18.14
C PRO A 89 15.17 -13.56 16.69
N LYS A 90 14.17 -14.21 16.13
CA LYS A 90 14.10 -14.55 14.70
C LYS A 90 13.22 -13.51 14.06
N TYR A 91 13.76 -12.82 13.06
CA TYR A 91 12.98 -11.91 12.24
C TYR A 91 13.12 -12.29 10.76
N LEU A 92 12.06 -12.01 10.00
CA LEU A 92 12.09 -12.06 8.55
C LEU A 92 12.60 -10.71 8.02
N LYS A 93 13.54 -10.75 7.08
CA LYS A 93 13.99 -9.63 6.25
C LYS A 93 12.92 -9.34 5.19
N ALA A 94 11.74 -8.97 5.69
CA ALA A 94 10.53 -8.74 4.92
C ALA A 94 10.36 -7.25 4.63
N HIS A 95 10.47 -6.85 3.36
CA HIS A 95 10.42 -5.45 2.93
C HIS A 95 9.00 -5.05 2.55
N TRP A 96 8.62 -3.82 2.87
CA TRP A 96 7.32 -3.29 2.47
C TRP A 96 7.31 -2.88 0.99
N ILE A 97 6.49 -3.58 0.20
CA ILE A 97 6.07 -3.16 -1.13
C ILE A 97 4.60 -2.76 -1.05
N GLY A 98 4.20 -1.64 -1.63
CA GLY A 98 2.83 -1.17 -1.47
C GLY A 98 2.69 0.32 -1.64
N ILE A 99 1.47 0.80 -1.44
CA ILE A 99 1.23 2.24 -1.47
C ILE A 99 1.99 2.86 -0.29
N LYS A 100 2.71 3.95 -0.56
CA LYS A 100 3.53 4.70 0.39
C LYS A 100 3.19 6.18 0.24
N THR A 101 3.61 7.00 1.20
CA THR A 101 3.36 8.44 1.21
C THR A 101 3.72 9.11 -0.12
N ARG A 102 4.82 8.69 -0.75
CA ARG A 102 5.27 9.21 -2.07
C ARG A 102 4.21 9.07 -3.17
N HIS A 103 3.42 7.99 -3.16
CA HIS A 103 2.39 7.72 -4.16
C HIS A 103 1.15 8.61 -3.93
N ILE A 104 0.82 8.84 -2.66
CA ILE A 104 -0.27 9.74 -2.26
C ILE A 104 0.04 11.18 -2.68
N LEU A 105 1.25 11.66 -2.37
CA LEU A 105 1.66 13.03 -2.68
C LEU A 105 1.84 13.26 -4.19
N GLY A 106 2.37 12.27 -4.93
CA GLY A 106 2.53 12.37 -6.39
C GLY A 106 1.21 12.50 -7.14
N SER A 107 0.13 11.91 -6.61
CA SER A 107 -1.21 12.00 -7.19
C SER A 107 -1.82 13.41 -7.06
N HIS A 108 -1.51 14.13 -5.97
CA HIS A 108 -2.00 15.50 -5.75
C HIS A 108 -1.31 16.55 -6.63
N ASN A 109 -0.08 16.31 -7.09
CA ASN A 109 0.69 17.30 -7.87
C ASN A 109 0.28 17.39 -9.35
N SER A 110 -0.69 16.56 -9.79
CA SER A 110 -1.22 16.57 -11.16
C SER A 110 -2.54 17.34 -11.29
N GLN A 111 -3.02 17.98 -10.23
CA GLN A 111 -4.19 18.87 -10.27
C GLN A 111 -3.72 20.32 -10.45
N PRO A 112 -4.03 21.01 -11.57
CA PRO A 112 -3.81 22.45 -11.64
C PRO A 112 -4.71 23.13 -10.61
N VAL A 113 -4.09 23.97 -9.78
CA VAL A 113 -4.75 24.83 -8.80
C VAL A 113 -5.77 25.72 -9.53
N GLN A 114 -7.05 25.36 -9.50
CA GLN A 114 -8.10 26.36 -9.61
C GLN A 114 -8.33 26.92 -8.21
N SER A 115 -7.69 28.06 -7.97
CA SER A 115 -7.96 28.95 -6.86
C SER A 115 -9.42 29.39 -6.89
N SER A 116 -10.26 28.74 -6.08
CA SER A 116 -11.61 29.23 -5.79
C SER A 116 -11.53 30.47 -4.92
N LEU A 117 -11.36 31.63 -5.56
CA LEU A 117 -11.40 32.93 -4.91
C LEU A 117 -12.26 33.90 -5.72
N GLU A 118 -13.54 33.57 -5.88
CA GLU A 118 -14.58 34.47 -6.37
C GLU A 118 -15.93 33.98 -5.83
N ARG A 119 -16.88 34.79 -5.40
CA ARG A 119 -17.01 36.22 -5.12
C ARG A 119 -18.35 36.30 -4.39
N ILE A 120 -18.48 37.23 -3.46
CA ILE A 120 -19.73 37.54 -2.76
C ILE A 120 -20.82 37.86 -3.81
N THR A 121 -21.87 37.03 -3.90
CA THR A 121 -22.98 37.28 -4.82
C THR A 121 -23.99 38.22 -4.16
N HIS A 122 -24.04 39.45 -4.66
CA HIS A 122 -25.21 40.31 -4.50
C HIS A 122 -26.38 39.72 -5.27
N GLN A 123 -27.52 39.72 -4.58
CA GLN A 123 -28.81 39.21 -4.97
C GLN A 123 -29.54 40.27 -5.79
N GLU A 124 -30.00 39.96 -7.00
CA GLU A 124 -31.08 40.72 -7.65
C GLU A 124 -31.82 39.89 -8.71
N GLN A 125 -33.15 40.01 -8.67
CA GLN A 125 -34.17 39.31 -9.46
C GLN A 125 -34.41 40.02 -10.81
N ALA A 126 -34.77 39.27 -11.86
CA ALA A 126 -35.98 39.50 -12.70
C ALA A 126 -36.01 38.74 -14.05
N HIS A 127 -37.11 38.01 -14.24
CA HIS A 127 -37.96 37.83 -15.44
C HIS A 127 -37.50 37.18 -16.79
N SER A 128 -38.14 36.02 -17.08
CA SER A 128 -38.79 35.54 -18.34
C SER A 128 -37.91 35.28 -19.59
N SER A 129 -38.07 34.25 -20.45
CA SER A 129 -39.19 33.38 -20.83
C SER A 129 -38.72 32.19 -21.73
N ARG A 130 -39.57 31.13 -21.78
CA ARG A 130 -39.86 30.16 -22.88
C ARG A 130 -38.77 29.26 -23.51
N GLY A 131 -38.88 27.95 -23.22
CA GLY A 131 -39.20 26.87 -24.19
C GLY A 131 -38.12 26.38 -25.16
N GLY A 132 -37.64 25.15 -24.94
CA GLY A 132 -36.90 24.38 -25.95
C GLY A 132 -36.34 23.07 -25.39
N ASP A 133 -36.81 21.95 -25.93
CA ASP A 133 -36.32 20.59 -25.69
C ASP A 133 -34.80 20.48 -25.86
N SER A 134 -34.12 19.81 -24.92
CA SER A 134 -32.81 19.21 -25.19
C SER A 134 -32.52 18.09 -24.20
N VAL A 135 -32.19 16.94 -24.78
CA VAL A 135 -31.66 15.73 -24.20
C VAL A 135 -30.62 16.07 -23.12
N GLY A 136 -31.00 15.86 -21.86
CA GLY A 136 -30.09 15.95 -20.73
C GLY A 136 -29.31 14.65 -20.63
N ASP A 137 -28.24 14.54 -21.42
CA ASP A 137 -27.10 13.70 -21.10
C ASP A 137 -26.70 14.01 -19.66
N SER A 138 -27.15 13.19 -18.72
CA SER A 138 -26.64 13.21 -17.36
C SER A 138 -25.26 12.61 -17.40
N ILE A 139 -24.32 13.50 -17.72
CA ILE A 139 -22.89 13.47 -17.49
C ILE A 139 -22.64 12.49 -16.34
N SER A 140 -22.23 11.26 -16.70
CA SER A 140 -21.54 10.41 -15.75
C SER A 140 -20.26 11.16 -15.41
N SER A 141 -20.34 11.98 -14.36
CA SER A 141 -19.17 12.40 -13.63
C SER A 141 -18.55 11.10 -13.15
N THR A 142 -17.58 10.59 -13.89
CA THR A 142 -16.49 9.82 -13.31
C THR A 142 -15.87 10.77 -12.30
N SER A 143 -16.49 10.84 -11.11
CA SER A 143 -15.93 11.55 -9.98
C SER A 143 -14.54 10.97 -9.86
N CYS A 144 -13.56 11.83 -10.07
CA CYS A 144 -12.14 11.56 -9.92
C CYS A 144 -12.02 10.97 -8.52
N ARG A 145 -12.04 9.65 -8.47
CA ARG A 145 -12.17 8.92 -7.23
C ARG A 145 -10.84 9.24 -6.53
N GLU A 146 -10.90 9.86 -5.34
CA GLU A 146 -9.69 10.23 -4.63
C GLU A 146 -8.89 8.96 -4.28
N PRO A 147 -7.60 8.83 -4.68
CA PRO A 147 -6.80 7.62 -4.49
C PRO A 147 -6.62 7.14 -3.03
N SER A 148 -7.19 7.87 -2.08
CA SER A 148 -7.05 7.66 -0.65
C SER A 148 -8.35 8.02 0.08
N ALA A 149 -8.67 7.26 1.13
CA ALA A 149 -9.77 7.53 2.04
C ALA A 149 -9.29 8.26 3.30
N GLN A 150 -10.17 9.00 3.97
CA GLN A 150 -9.84 9.65 5.25
C GLN A 150 -9.69 8.64 6.39
N LEU A 151 -8.75 8.90 7.31
CA LEU A 151 -8.57 8.09 8.52
C LEU A 151 -9.71 8.30 9.52
N SER A 152 -10.33 7.19 9.92
CA SER A 152 -11.28 7.16 11.03
C SER A 152 -10.61 7.35 12.40
N VAL A 153 -11.42 7.59 13.43
CA VAL A 153 -10.93 7.65 14.83
C VAL A 153 -10.26 6.32 15.23
N ARG A 154 -10.83 5.19 14.81
CA ARG A 154 -10.29 3.85 15.03
C ARG A 154 -8.93 3.71 14.37
N ASP A 155 -8.80 4.11 13.10
CA ASP A 155 -7.55 4.02 12.36
C ASP A 155 -6.44 4.80 13.07
N ARG A 156 -6.73 6.03 13.50
CA ARG A 156 -5.77 6.88 14.24
C ARG A 156 -5.34 6.25 15.57
N GLN A 157 -6.23 5.51 16.25
CA GLN A 157 -5.87 4.78 17.46
C GLN A 157 -4.96 3.58 17.14
N LEU A 158 -5.25 2.84 16.06
CA LEU A 158 -4.42 1.74 15.60
C LEU A 158 -3.01 2.21 15.21
N VAL A 159 -2.90 3.32 14.47
CA VAL A 159 -1.59 3.91 14.12
C VAL A 159 -0.77 4.22 15.37
N ARG A 160 -1.36 4.90 16.36
CA ARG A 160 -0.68 5.22 17.63
C ARG A 160 -0.29 3.95 18.41
N GLY A 161 -1.12 2.91 18.37
CA GLY A 161 -0.81 1.60 18.96
C GLY A 161 0.39 0.95 18.27
N THR A 162 0.41 0.95 16.93
CA THR A 162 1.48 0.37 16.14
C THR A 162 2.80 1.13 16.30
N LEU A 163 2.77 2.46 16.34
CA LEU A 163 3.95 3.29 16.64
C LEU A 163 4.59 2.93 17.99
N ARG A 164 3.77 2.74 19.05
CA ARG A 164 4.28 2.32 20.36
C ARG A 164 4.93 0.94 20.31
N ARG A 165 4.32 -0.02 19.62
CA ARG A 165 4.87 -1.39 19.45
C ARG A 165 6.19 -1.37 18.67
N ILE A 166 6.27 -0.58 17.60
CA ILE A 166 7.48 -0.47 16.78
C ILE A 166 8.60 0.23 17.56
N GLN A 167 8.28 1.22 18.39
CA GLN A 167 9.26 1.87 19.26
C GLN A 167 9.89 0.91 20.29
N SER A 168 9.14 -0.08 20.77
CA SER A 168 9.70 -1.11 21.68
C SER A 168 10.56 -2.17 20.98
N ILE A 169 10.51 -2.25 19.65
CA ILE A 169 11.17 -3.32 18.88
C ILE A 169 12.66 -3.03 18.66
N VAL A 170 13.18 -1.85 18.99
CA VAL A 170 14.58 -1.41 18.76
C VAL A 170 15.57 -2.52 19.19
N THR A 171 15.95 -3.36 18.22
CA THR A 171 16.84 -4.52 18.34
C THR A 171 17.52 -4.72 16.99
N THR A 172 18.86 -4.81 17.01
CA THR A 172 19.78 -5.11 15.88
C THR A 172 19.73 -4.17 14.66
N ASP A 173 20.91 -3.90 14.09
CA ASP A 173 21.14 -2.88 13.07
C ASP A 173 20.34 -3.11 11.76
N ASP A 174 20.26 -4.36 11.29
CA ASP A 174 19.54 -4.76 10.06
C ASP A 174 18.02 -4.45 10.10
N SER A 175 17.40 -4.35 11.29
CA SER A 175 15.97 -4.05 11.39
C SER A 175 15.66 -2.55 11.44
N SER A 176 16.69 -1.72 11.61
CA SER A 176 16.56 -0.29 11.92
C SER A 176 15.95 0.51 10.77
N GLN A 177 16.35 0.25 9.52
CA GLN A 177 15.86 0.98 8.35
C GLN A 177 14.38 0.71 8.10
N GLU A 178 13.96 -0.55 8.16
CA GLU A 178 12.57 -0.98 7.96
C GLU A 178 11.66 -0.48 9.09
N VAL A 179 12.16 -0.50 10.34
CA VAL A 179 11.49 0.12 11.48
C VAL A 179 11.32 1.63 11.26
N ALA A 180 12.36 2.30 10.77
CA ALA A 180 12.31 3.72 10.46
C ALA A 180 11.32 4.03 9.34
N GLU A 181 11.27 3.20 8.28
CA GLU A 181 10.30 3.35 7.19
C GLU A 181 8.86 3.17 7.69
N MET A 182 8.55 2.09 8.40
CA MET A 182 7.21 1.90 8.98
C MET A 182 6.82 3.06 9.91
N ARG A 183 7.75 3.55 10.73
CA ARG A 183 7.50 4.71 11.60
C ARG A 183 7.22 5.96 10.78
N TYR A 184 8.02 6.24 9.76
CA TYR A 184 7.88 7.40 8.88
C TYR A 184 6.51 7.39 8.20
N GLU A 185 6.14 6.27 7.59
CA GLU A 185 4.89 6.14 6.85
C GLU A 185 3.67 6.24 7.79
N LEU A 186 3.70 5.64 8.98
CA LEU A 186 2.64 5.79 9.98
C LEU A 186 2.49 7.24 10.48
N GLN A 187 3.60 7.96 10.67
CA GLN A 187 3.56 9.37 11.05
C GLN A 187 2.96 10.22 9.94
N LYS A 188 3.37 9.98 8.68
CA LYS A 188 2.80 10.64 7.51
C LYS A 188 1.32 10.35 7.33
N MET A 189 0.89 9.11 7.57
CA MET A 189 -0.51 8.71 7.53
C MET A 189 -1.34 9.55 8.50
N LEU A 190 -0.87 9.76 9.75
CA LEU A 190 -1.53 10.65 10.71
C LEU A 190 -1.53 12.12 10.29
N MET A 191 -0.41 12.61 9.74
CA MET A 191 -0.26 14.01 9.32
C MET A 191 -1.17 14.36 8.14
N LEU A 192 -1.22 13.49 7.13
CA LEU A 192 -2.06 13.66 5.94
C LEU A 192 -3.51 13.33 6.25
N GLY A 193 -3.76 12.46 7.24
CA GLY A 193 -5.11 12.07 7.63
C GLY A 193 -5.77 11.11 6.64
N VAL A 194 -4.99 10.37 5.84
CA VAL A 194 -5.48 9.49 4.78
C VAL A 194 -4.91 8.07 4.86
N LYS A 195 -5.60 7.12 4.22
CA LYS A 195 -5.21 5.73 3.98
C LYS A 195 -5.52 5.34 2.53
N ALA A 196 -4.90 4.29 1.99
CA ALA A 196 -5.17 3.85 0.62
C ALA A 196 -5.06 2.33 0.45
N GLU A 197 -5.99 1.77 -0.33
CA GLU A 197 -6.09 0.35 -0.66
C GLU A 197 -5.31 0.06 -1.96
N ILE A 198 -4.58 -1.06 -2.04
CA ILE A 198 -3.82 -1.45 -3.23
C ILE A 198 -4.72 -1.64 -4.46
N GLN A 199 -6.00 -2.01 -4.24
CA GLN A 199 -7.03 -2.15 -5.29
C GLN A 199 -7.09 -0.93 -6.23
N TRP A 200 -6.75 0.26 -5.74
CA TRP A 200 -6.69 1.48 -6.55
C TRP A 200 -5.72 1.42 -7.72
N LEU A 201 -4.69 0.58 -7.64
CA LEU A 201 -3.66 0.48 -8.66
C LEU A 201 -4.11 -0.35 -9.89
N ASP A 202 -5.19 -1.12 -9.76
CA ASP A 202 -5.69 -1.98 -10.85
C ASP A 202 -6.59 -1.20 -11.83
N ASP A 203 -7.29 -0.16 -11.36
CA ASP A 203 -8.22 0.65 -12.16
C ASP A 203 -7.50 1.45 -13.29
N GLY A 204 -6.18 1.63 -13.19
CA GLY A 204 -5.33 2.26 -14.22
C GLY A 204 -4.70 1.29 -15.23
N GLY A 205 -4.94 -0.03 -15.12
CA GLY A 205 -4.54 -1.03 -16.12
C GLY A 205 -3.07 -1.47 -16.13
N SER A 206 -2.29 -1.19 -15.08
CA SER A 206 -0.90 -1.71 -15.00
C SER A 206 -0.43 -1.96 -13.56
N LEU A 207 -1.20 -2.74 -12.81
CA LEU A 207 -0.77 -3.23 -11.49
C LEU A 207 0.59 -3.94 -11.57
N THR A 208 0.78 -4.79 -12.59
CA THR A 208 2.03 -5.53 -12.80
C THR A 208 3.21 -4.61 -13.06
N GLY A 209 3.06 -3.62 -13.96
CA GLY A 209 4.12 -2.67 -14.27
C GLY A 209 4.42 -1.72 -13.11
N TRP A 210 3.41 -1.34 -12.33
CA TRP A 210 3.63 -0.60 -11.08
C TRP A 210 4.41 -1.45 -10.06
N LEU A 211 4.00 -2.71 -9.88
CA LEU A 211 4.64 -3.61 -8.93
C LEU A 211 6.10 -3.91 -9.32
N GLU A 212 6.39 -4.10 -10.61
CA GLU A 212 7.76 -4.25 -11.12
C GLU A 212 8.65 -3.07 -10.75
N ARG A 213 8.18 -1.84 -10.98
CA ARG A 213 8.93 -0.62 -10.63
C ARG A 213 9.19 -0.56 -9.14
N GLU A 214 8.18 -0.84 -8.32
CA GLU A 214 8.34 -0.82 -6.86
C GLU A 214 9.31 -1.89 -6.36
N ILE A 215 9.31 -3.08 -6.95
CA ILE A 215 10.26 -4.14 -6.61
C ILE A 215 11.68 -3.69 -6.98
N ILE A 216 11.89 -3.20 -8.20
CA ILE A 216 13.21 -2.73 -8.64
C ILE A 216 13.72 -1.60 -7.73
N LEU A 217 12.86 -0.65 -7.38
CA LEU A 217 13.21 0.43 -6.46
C LEU A 217 13.55 -0.07 -5.04
N CYS A 218 12.87 -1.10 -4.57
CA CYS A 218 13.10 -1.68 -3.24
C CYS A 218 14.40 -2.50 -3.17
N LEU A 219 14.75 -3.20 -4.25
CA LEU A 219 15.95 -4.06 -4.29
C LEU A 219 17.23 -3.27 -4.62
N GLY A 220 17.09 -2.05 -5.13
CA GLY A 220 18.22 -1.21 -5.57
C GLY A 220 18.78 -1.64 -6.92
N PRO A 221 19.61 -0.79 -7.56
CA PRO A 221 20.37 -1.21 -8.74
C PRO A 221 21.39 -2.28 -8.33
N GLU A 222 21.47 -3.38 -9.07
CA GLU A 222 22.57 -4.35 -8.95
C GLU A 222 23.93 -3.72 -9.29
#